data_AF-A0A2U1CY21-F1
#
_entry.id   AF-A0A2U1CY21-F1
#
_cell.length_a   1.000
_cell.length_b   1.000
_cell.length_c   1.000
_cell.angle_alpha   90.00
_cell.angle_beta   90.00
_cell.angle_gamma   90.00
#
_symmetry.space_group_name_H-M   'P 1'
#
loop_
_entity.id
_entity.type
_entity.pdbx_description
1 polymer ?
#
loop_
_entity_poly.entity_id
_entity_poly.type
_entity_poly.pdbx_seq_one_letter_code
_entity_poly.pdbx_strand_id
1 'polypeptide(L)'
;MSNVRPQRDGNILQVKQRPTSYTRHPVVKGERRFGLQTRVFATNPWSVIRGALTEIEDDNAKHQANSFVEQAEDFYRAYQSAHEVSSKPLLVYYALLNLVKAFVLFKEVKFEYGKAQHGIQEGVHPNGQEFDDSFLKAFRSRGSQVNIFDDFKTAFMGAGLPNREKVFDLKNIHPQILQGHRLWASAHSCQERFVEIERIDFMQDAGEKKICLVLNFYADDLTRFGISRKRLLEEGGLAGAFHNVKSSEVKDDRLLLKFEQSQPLDYTGRPSDRLEDLIREPLNNRA
;
A
#
# COMPACT_ATOMS: atom_id res chain seq x y z
N MET A 1 -17.29 26.43 -12.31
CA MET A 1 -16.02 26.85 -11.71
C MET A 1 -15.80 26.03 -10.44
N SER A 2 -14.79 25.16 -10.37
CA SER A 2 -14.51 24.43 -9.12
C SER A 2 -14.04 25.43 -8.06
N ASN A 3 -14.73 25.54 -6.92
CA ASN A 3 -14.26 26.33 -5.79
C ASN A 3 -12.97 25.72 -5.24
N VAL A 4 -11.83 26.17 -5.77
CA VAL A 4 -10.50 25.79 -5.28
C VAL A 4 -10.22 26.60 -4.02
N ARG A 5 -10.08 25.91 -2.88
CA ARG A 5 -9.86 26.54 -1.58
C ARG A 5 -8.43 27.06 -1.47
N PRO A 6 -8.14 28.09 -0.66
CA PRO A 6 -6.76 28.35 -0.25
C PRO A 6 -6.20 27.10 0.45
N GLN A 7 -4.90 26.84 0.27
CA GLN A 7 -4.18 25.84 1.06
C GLN A 7 -4.10 26.31 2.52
N ARG A 8 -4.16 25.40 3.50
CA ARG A 8 -3.91 25.78 4.90
C ARG A 8 -2.50 26.33 5.08
N ASP A 9 -2.37 27.23 6.05
CA ASP A 9 -1.06 27.70 6.49
C ASP A 9 -0.25 26.54 7.09
N GLY A 10 1.06 26.62 6.91
CA GLY A 10 1.98 25.61 7.44
C GLY A 10 3.18 25.36 6.54
N ASN A 11 4.10 24.55 7.05
CA ASN A 11 5.31 24.15 6.35
C ASN A 11 5.41 22.63 6.28
N ILE A 12 6.25 22.12 5.38
CA ILE A 12 6.58 20.69 5.38
C ILE A 12 7.16 20.32 6.76
N LEU A 13 6.61 19.28 7.38
CA LEU A 13 7.00 18.80 8.69
C LEU A 13 8.47 18.39 8.67
N GLN A 14 9.24 19.02 9.54
CA GLN A 14 10.64 18.67 9.78
C GLN A 14 10.80 18.04 11.16
N VAL A 15 11.55 16.94 11.23
CA VAL A 15 11.99 16.35 12.49
C VAL A 15 13.51 16.41 12.53
N LYS A 16 14.06 17.08 13.55
CA LYS A 16 15.50 17.39 13.64
C LYS A 16 16.03 18.07 12.35
N GLN A 17 15.30 19.07 11.85
CA GLN A 17 15.62 19.86 10.64
C GLN A 17 15.64 19.06 9.33
N ARG A 18 15.17 17.82 9.32
CA ARG A 18 15.05 17.01 8.10
C ARG A 18 13.58 16.95 7.67
N PRO A 19 13.26 17.27 6.40
CA PRO A 19 11.94 17.01 5.85
C PRO A 19 11.55 15.56 6.05
N THR A 20 10.36 15.34 6.60
CA THR A 20 9.85 13.99 6.79
C THR A 20 9.31 13.48 5.47
N SER A 21 10.04 12.57 4.81
CA SER A 21 9.54 11.94 3.59
C SER A 21 8.38 10.99 3.90
N TYR A 22 7.34 11.02 3.06
CA TYR A 22 6.25 10.07 3.20
C TYR A 22 6.73 8.63 3.02
N THR A 23 6.32 7.79 3.96
CA THR A 23 6.27 6.33 3.86
C THR A 23 5.09 5.87 4.72
N ARG A 24 4.65 4.61 4.61
CA ARG A 24 3.62 4.05 5.49
C ARG A 24 4.09 3.90 6.95
N HIS A 25 5.41 3.87 7.16
CA HIS A 25 6.06 3.72 8.47
C HIS A 25 7.14 4.81 8.61
N PRO A 26 6.75 6.09 8.71
CA PRO A 26 7.73 7.19 8.72
C PRO A 26 8.46 7.30 10.06
N VAL A 27 7.94 6.63 11.09
CA VAL A 27 8.43 6.69 12.46
C VAL A 27 8.54 5.30 13.06
N VAL A 28 9.40 5.18 14.06
CA VAL A 28 9.57 4.00 14.90
C VAL A 28 9.37 4.41 16.36
N LYS A 29 8.66 3.59 17.12
CA LYS A 29 8.42 3.82 18.54
C LYS A 29 9.67 3.45 19.34
N GLY A 30 10.27 4.44 20.02
CA GLY A 30 11.27 4.20 21.08
C GLY A 30 10.61 4.04 22.45
N GLU A 31 11.42 4.04 23.52
CA GLU A 31 10.94 3.83 24.89
C GLU A 31 9.84 4.81 25.33
N ARG A 32 9.93 6.07 24.90
CA ARG A 32 8.99 7.14 25.32
C ARG A 32 8.38 7.93 24.17
N ARG A 33 8.98 7.92 22.98
CA ARG A 33 8.65 8.83 21.87
C ARG A 33 8.86 8.17 20.52
N PHE A 34 8.23 8.71 19.49
CA PHE A 34 8.49 8.30 18.11
C PHE A 34 9.70 9.03 17.53
N GLY A 35 10.63 8.26 16.97
CA GLY A 35 11.75 8.76 16.17
C GLY A 35 11.48 8.57 14.68
N LEU A 36 12.14 9.34 13.81
CA LEU A 36 12.06 9.07 12.36
C LEU A 36 12.69 7.71 12.05
N GLN A 37 12.03 6.94 11.19
CA GLN A 37 12.59 5.71 10.66
C GLN A 37 13.73 6.04 9.69
N THR A 38 14.87 5.36 9.86
CA THR A 38 16.01 5.53 8.95
C THR A 38 15.77 4.71 7.68
N ARG A 39 15.95 5.34 6.51
CA ARG A 39 15.95 4.63 5.23
C ARG A 39 17.26 3.87 5.09
N VAL A 40 17.19 2.56 4.94
CA VAL A 40 18.35 1.71 4.67
C VAL A 40 18.38 1.41 3.18
N PHE A 41 19.48 1.78 2.52
CA PHE A 41 19.75 1.35 1.15
C PHE A 41 20.43 -0.02 1.21
N ALA A 42 19.82 -1.02 0.60
CA ALA A 42 20.32 -2.39 0.60
C ALA A 42 20.45 -2.91 -0.82
N THR A 43 21.65 -3.37 -1.18
CA THR A 43 21.90 -4.12 -2.42
C THR A 43 21.39 -5.55 -2.33
N ASN A 44 21.32 -6.09 -1.09
CA ASN A 44 20.71 -7.38 -0.79
C ASN A 44 19.55 -7.20 0.21
N PRO A 45 18.29 -7.17 -0.25
CA PRO A 45 17.13 -7.05 0.64
C PRO A 45 16.96 -8.26 1.57
N TRP A 46 17.43 -9.45 1.16
CA TRP A 46 17.26 -10.68 1.93
C TRP A 46 17.99 -10.64 3.27
N SER A 47 19.21 -10.07 3.30
CA SER A 47 19.97 -9.90 4.55
C SER A 47 19.26 -8.96 5.53
N VAL A 48 18.62 -7.89 5.03
CA VAL A 48 17.83 -6.98 5.87
C VAL A 48 16.61 -7.70 6.44
N ILE A 49 15.91 -8.47 5.61
CA ILE A 49 14.74 -9.24 6.05
C ILE A 49 15.14 -10.25 7.14
N ARG A 50 16.19 -11.05 6.93
CA ARG A 50 16.68 -12.01 7.94
C ARG A 50 17.11 -11.32 9.24
N GLY A 51 17.75 -10.15 9.14
CA GLY A 51 18.09 -9.33 10.30
C GLY A 51 16.87 -8.94 11.12
N ALA A 52 15.78 -8.50 10.46
CA ALA A 52 14.51 -8.19 11.13
C ALA A 52 13.90 -9.43 11.83
N LEU A 53 14.02 -10.62 11.24
CA LEU A 53 13.48 -11.86 11.86
C LEU A 53 14.17 -12.25 13.18
N THR A 54 15.33 -11.66 13.52
CA THR A 54 15.97 -11.88 14.82
C THR A 54 15.16 -11.33 15.99
N GLU A 55 14.27 -10.36 15.73
CA GLU A 55 13.39 -9.74 16.71
C GLU A 55 12.22 -10.65 17.14
N ILE A 56 11.96 -11.75 16.42
CA ILE A 56 10.95 -12.73 16.82
C ILE A 56 11.41 -13.39 18.13
N GLU A 57 10.59 -13.41 19.16
CA GLU A 57 10.97 -14.03 20.43
C GLU A 57 10.83 -15.56 20.41
N ASP A 58 9.74 -16.08 19.82
CA ASP A 58 9.49 -17.53 19.74
C ASP A 58 10.43 -18.23 18.74
N ASP A 59 11.22 -19.17 19.24
CA ASP A 59 12.27 -19.85 18.46
C ASP A 59 11.71 -20.71 17.31
N ASN A 60 10.51 -21.28 17.49
CA ASN A 60 9.86 -22.08 16.47
C ASN A 60 9.33 -21.21 15.31
N ALA A 61 8.66 -20.10 15.63
CA ALA A 61 8.21 -19.11 14.66
C ALA A 61 9.41 -18.48 13.93
N LYS A 62 10.50 -18.20 14.64
CA LYS A 62 11.75 -17.68 14.07
C LYS A 62 12.37 -18.68 13.08
N HIS A 63 12.45 -19.96 13.44
CA HIS A 63 12.94 -21.00 12.52
C HIS A 63 12.06 -21.11 11.27
N GLN A 64 10.74 -21.17 11.44
CA GLN A 64 9.79 -21.22 10.32
C GLN A 64 9.91 -19.98 9.41
N ALA A 65 9.98 -18.78 9.99
CA ALA A 65 10.10 -17.54 9.24
C ALA A 65 11.40 -17.51 8.42
N ASN A 66 12.53 -17.94 9.01
CA ASN A 66 13.80 -18.02 8.29
C ASN A 66 13.75 -19.03 7.13
N SER A 67 13.14 -20.19 7.34
CA SER A 67 12.95 -21.19 6.26
C SER A 67 12.07 -20.65 5.13
N PHE A 68 11.01 -19.91 5.45
CA PHE A 68 10.19 -19.27 4.42
C PHE A 68 10.94 -18.17 3.66
N VAL A 69 11.79 -17.37 4.32
CA VAL A 69 12.64 -16.38 3.63
C VAL A 69 13.66 -17.05 2.70
N GLU A 70 14.25 -18.17 3.13
CA GLU A 70 15.15 -18.95 2.29
C GLU A 70 14.44 -19.50 1.04
N GLN A 71 13.31 -20.17 1.23
CA GLN A 71 12.48 -20.65 0.10
C GLN A 71 12.07 -19.49 -0.82
N ALA A 72 11.68 -18.35 -0.26
CA ALA A 72 11.30 -17.19 -1.05
C ALA A 72 12.45 -16.64 -1.90
N GLU A 73 13.65 -16.57 -1.33
CA GLU A 73 14.85 -16.15 -2.04
C GLU A 73 15.20 -17.13 -3.16
N ASP A 74 15.12 -18.44 -2.91
CA ASP A 74 15.38 -19.48 -3.92
C ASP A 74 14.39 -19.42 -5.07
N PHE A 75 13.09 -19.31 -4.78
CA PHE A 75 12.06 -19.13 -5.82
C PHE A 75 12.28 -17.84 -6.62
N TYR A 76 12.70 -16.75 -5.97
CA TYR A 76 12.99 -15.49 -6.66
C TYR A 76 14.22 -15.60 -7.56
N ARG A 77 15.30 -16.25 -7.09
CA ARG A 77 16.50 -16.52 -7.89
C ARG A 77 16.16 -17.41 -9.09
N ALA A 78 15.38 -18.46 -8.88
CA ALA A 78 14.87 -19.31 -9.95
C ALA A 78 14.06 -18.50 -10.97
N TYR A 79 13.14 -17.65 -10.53
CA TYR A 79 12.36 -16.73 -11.38
C TYR A 79 13.27 -15.83 -12.26
N GLN A 80 14.31 -15.25 -11.69
CA GLN A 80 15.25 -14.39 -12.42
C GLN A 80 16.05 -15.16 -13.47
N SER A 81 16.40 -16.43 -13.18
CA SER A 81 17.16 -17.30 -14.08
C SER A 81 16.31 -18.10 -15.08
N ALA A 82 14.99 -18.16 -14.89
CA ALA A 82 14.10 -18.97 -15.71
C ALA A 82 14.10 -18.47 -17.16
N HIS A 83 14.26 -19.41 -18.11
CA HIS A 83 14.20 -19.11 -19.54
C HIS A 83 12.76 -19.25 -20.05
N GLU A 84 12.01 -20.21 -19.51
CA GLU A 84 10.62 -20.47 -19.83
C GLU A 84 9.74 -19.37 -19.24
N VAL A 85 9.13 -18.56 -20.11
CA VAL A 85 8.25 -17.46 -19.71
C VAL A 85 7.01 -17.96 -18.96
N SER A 86 6.54 -19.18 -19.23
CA SER A 86 5.32 -19.76 -18.65
C SER A 86 5.44 -20.15 -17.17
N SER A 87 6.64 -20.48 -16.68
CA SER A 87 6.85 -20.88 -15.27
C SER A 87 7.08 -19.67 -14.36
N LYS A 88 7.51 -18.54 -14.92
CA LYS A 88 7.82 -17.31 -14.19
C LYS A 88 6.71 -16.82 -13.25
N PRO A 89 5.42 -16.77 -13.66
CA PRO A 89 4.34 -16.36 -12.77
C PRO A 89 4.22 -17.24 -11.52
N LEU A 90 4.42 -18.56 -11.66
CA LEU A 90 4.34 -19.49 -10.55
C LEU A 90 5.52 -19.31 -9.58
N LEU A 91 6.73 -19.13 -10.11
CA LEU A 91 7.94 -18.91 -9.30
C LEU A 91 7.84 -17.62 -8.49
N VAL A 92 7.43 -16.51 -9.11
CA VAL A 92 7.26 -15.23 -8.39
C VAL A 92 6.11 -15.31 -7.38
N TYR A 93 5.02 -16.04 -7.69
CA TYR A 93 3.93 -16.28 -6.76
C TYR A 93 4.42 -16.97 -5.49
N TYR A 94 5.17 -18.07 -5.60
CA TYR A 94 5.70 -18.77 -4.43
C TYR A 94 6.78 -17.99 -3.68
N ALA A 95 7.58 -17.18 -4.38
CA ALA A 95 8.51 -16.25 -3.73
C ALA A 95 7.75 -15.27 -2.82
N LEU A 96 6.72 -14.61 -3.35
CA LEU A 96 5.90 -13.66 -2.58
C LEU A 96 5.08 -14.36 -1.49
N LEU A 97 4.52 -15.53 -1.76
CA LEU A 97 3.72 -16.29 -0.79
C LEU A 97 4.55 -16.65 0.45
N ASN A 98 5.78 -17.12 0.25
CA ASN A 98 6.66 -17.46 1.37
C ASN A 98 7.15 -16.22 2.12
N LEU A 99 7.45 -15.11 1.42
CA LEU A 99 7.71 -13.82 2.09
C LEU A 99 6.54 -13.39 2.97
N VAL A 100 5.30 -13.54 2.48
CA VAL A 100 4.10 -13.20 3.25
C VAL A 100 3.97 -14.06 4.50
N LYS A 101 4.25 -15.37 4.43
CA LYS A 101 4.24 -16.24 5.62
C LYS A 101 5.26 -15.78 6.66
N ALA A 102 6.49 -15.49 6.25
CA ALA A 102 7.52 -14.96 7.14
C ALA A 102 7.10 -13.62 7.76
N PHE A 103 6.51 -12.72 6.96
CA PHE A 103 6.01 -11.44 7.44
C PHE A 103 4.89 -11.59 8.46
N VAL A 104 3.94 -12.51 8.25
CA VAL A 104 2.86 -12.76 9.20
C VAL A 104 3.39 -13.30 10.54
N LEU A 105 4.38 -14.21 10.51
CA LEU A 105 5.04 -14.70 11.73
C LEU A 105 5.76 -13.56 12.45
N PHE A 106 6.50 -12.71 11.72
CA PHE A 106 7.15 -11.53 12.27
C PHE A 106 6.17 -10.52 12.89
N LYS A 107 4.97 -10.38 12.32
CA LYS A 107 3.90 -9.52 12.86
C LYS A 107 3.04 -10.21 13.92
N GLU A 108 3.38 -11.44 14.32
CA GLU A 108 2.70 -12.24 15.36
C GLU A 108 1.19 -12.41 15.13
N VAL A 109 0.73 -12.35 13.88
CA VAL A 109 -0.67 -12.62 13.54
C VAL A 109 -0.96 -14.13 13.56
N LYS A 110 0.09 -14.94 13.38
CA LYS A 110 0.10 -16.40 13.54
C LYS A 110 1.42 -16.85 14.15
N PHE A 111 1.42 -18.04 14.73
CA PHE A 111 2.61 -18.66 15.35
C PHE A 111 3.12 -19.89 14.57
N GLU A 112 2.33 -20.44 13.65
CA GLU A 112 2.74 -21.54 12.77
C GLU A 112 1.95 -21.57 11.45
N TYR A 113 2.54 -22.20 10.44
CA TYR A 113 1.91 -22.38 9.11
C TYR A 113 1.89 -23.83 8.62
N GLY A 114 2.03 -24.82 9.50
CA GLY A 114 2.12 -26.24 9.12
C GLY A 114 0.93 -26.80 8.33
N LYS A 115 -0.25 -26.15 8.34
CA LYS A 115 -1.47 -26.56 7.62
C LYS A 115 -2.02 -25.49 6.67
N ALA A 116 -1.21 -24.49 6.31
CA ALA A 116 -1.67 -23.37 5.49
C ALA A 116 -1.99 -23.81 4.06
N GLN A 117 -3.15 -23.42 3.54
CA GLN A 117 -3.47 -23.54 2.11
C GLN A 117 -3.02 -22.27 1.34
N HIS A 118 -3.15 -22.30 0.01
CA HIS A 118 -2.92 -21.14 -0.85
C HIS A 118 -3.80 -19.94 -0.43
N GLY A 119 -3.27 -18.72 -0.57
CA GLY A 119 -3.92 -17.52 -0.05
C GLY A 119 -5.18 -17.09 -0.82
N ILE A 120 -5.26 -17.40 -2.11
CA ILE A 120 -6.36 -16.99 -2.99
C ILE A 120 -6.71 -18.18 -3.89
N GLN A 121 -8.01 -18.40 -4.11
CA GLN A 121 -8.54 -19.40 -5.03
C GLN A 121 -9.04 -18.71 -6.29
N GLU A 122 -8.88 -19.35 -7.44
CA GLU A 122 -9.47 -18.90 -8.71
C GLU A 122 -10.69 -19.76 -9.04
N GLY A 123 -11.65 -19.19 -9.74
CA GLY A 123 -12.78 -19.90 -10.31
C GLY A 123 -13.47 -19.08 -11.39
N VAL A 124 -14.47 -19.70 -12.03
CA VAL A 124 -15.37 -19.06 -13.00
C VAL A 124 -16.78 -19.15 -12.45
N HIS A 125 -17.57 -18.08 -12.56
CA HIS A 125 -18.97 -18.12 -12.12
C HIS A 125 -19.76 -19.21 -12.88
N PRO A 126 -20.82 -19.79 -12.29
CA PRO A 126 -21.63 -20.80 -12.97
C PRO A 126 -22.15 -20.32 -14.33
N ASN A 127 -21.96 -21.14 -15.37
CA ASN A 127 -22.26 -20.82 -16.78
C ASN A 127 -21.47 -19.63 -17.37
N GLY A 128 -20.42 -19.18 -16.68
CA GLY A 128 -19.56 -18.09 -17.13
C GLY A 128 -18.47 -18.53 -18.09
N GLN A 129 -17.85 -17.55 -18.73
CA GLN A 129 -16.69 -17.74 -19.59
C GLN A 129 -15.41 -17.40 -18.82
N GLU A 130 -14.35 -18.21 -19.02
CA GLU A 130 -13.02 -17.90 -18.50
C GLU A 130 -12.58 -16.50 -18.97
N PHE A 131 -11.81 -15.80 -18.13
CA PHE A 131 -11.44 -14.38 -18.24
C PHE A 131 -12.58 -13.39 -17.94
N ASP A 132 -13.73 -13.50 -18.60
CA ASP A 132 -14.83 -12.52 -18.46
C ASP A 132 -15.58 -12.66 -17.13
N ASP A 133 -15.79 -13.91 -16.71
CA ASP A 133 -16.50 -14.29 -15.49
C ASP A 133 -15.58 -14.99 -14.47
N SER A 134 -14.27 -14.90 -14.68
CA SER A 134 -13.28 -15.36 -13.71
C SER A 134 -13.27 -14.49 -12.46
N PHE A 135 -13.07 -15.12 -11.31
CA PHE A 135 -12.99 -14.46 -10.02
C PHE A 135 -11.86 -15.03 -9.15
N LEU A 136 -11.41 -14.19 -8.23
CA LEU A 136 -10.58 -14.58 -7.10
C LEU A 136 -11.44 -14.68 -5.85
N LYS A 137 -11.20 -15.70 -5.03
CA LYS A 137 -11.89 -15.93 -3.77
C LYS A 137 -10.89 -16.03 -2.63
N ALA A 138 -11.20 -15.33 -1.55
CA ALA A 138 -10.51 -15.47 -0.27
C ALA A 138 -11.54 -15.54 0.87
N PHE A 139 -11.14 -16.15 1.97
CA PHE A 139 -11.99 -16.32 3.14
C PHE A 139 -11.20 -15.99 4.40
N ARG A 140 -11.91 -15.65 5.47
CA ARG A 140 -11.29 -15.37 6.76
C ARG A 140 -10.66 -16.63 7.35
N SER A 141 -9.41 -16.52 7.79
CA SER A 141 -8.70 -17.56 8.54
C SER A 141 -9.45 -17.96 9.81
N ARG A 142 -9.69 -19.26 10.02
CA ARG A 142 -10.41 -19.81 11.19
C ARG A 142 -9.85 -21.15 11.62
N GLY A 143 -9.45 -21.28 12.88
CA GLY A 143 -9.00 -22.56 13.45
C GLY A 143 -7.95 -23.23 12.53
N SER A 144 -8.29 -24.41 11.99
CA SER A 144 -7.47 -25.18 11.05
C SER A 144 -7.57 -24.73 9.58
N GLN A 145 -8.54 -23.90 9.21
CA GLN A 145 -8.70 -23.33 7.87
C GLN A 145 -7.94 -22.01 7.77
N VAL A 146 -6.68 -22.11 7.37
CA VAL A 146 -5.79 -20.95 7.27
C VAL A 146 -5.81 -20.39 5.84
N ASN A 147 -6.08 -19.09 5.71
CA ASN A 147 -5.99 -18.35 4.46
C ASN A 147 -4.87 -17.29 4.57
N ILE A 148 -3.80 -17.49 3.82
CA ILE A 148 -2.61 -16.62 3.91
C ILE A 148 -2.92 -15.18 3.48
N PHE A 149 -3.87 -14.95 2.56
CA PHE A 149 -4.23 -13.60 2.14
C PHE A 149 -4.97 -12.83 3.26
N ASP A 150 -5.83 -13.51 4.01
CA ASP A 150 -6.49 -12.93 5.18
C ASP A 150 -5.49 -12.57 6.29
N ASP A 151 -4.57 -13.48 6.59
CA ASP A 151 -3.52 -13.25 7.58
C ASP A 151 -2.61 -12.10 7.16
N PHE A 152 -2.23 -12.04 5.88
CA PHE A 152 -1.46 -10.93 5.31
C PHE A 152 -2.19 -9.60 5.47
N LYS A 153 -3.48 -9.56 5.09
CA LYS A 153 -4.31 -8.36 5.23
C LYS A 153 -4.38 -7.93 6.69
N THR A 154 -4.50 -8.87 7.62
CA THR A 154 -4.48 -8.60 9.06
C THR A 154 -3.14 -8.02 9.51
N ALA A 155 -2.02 -8.64 9.12
CA ALA A 155 -0.68 -8.19 9.47
C ALA A 155 -0.34 -6.80 8.89
N PHE A 156 -0.83 -6.50 7.69
CA PHE A 156 -0.51 -5.28 6.95
C PHE A 156 -1.48 -4.11 7.20
N MET A 157 -2.77 -4.40 7.39
CA MET A 157 -3.83 -3.41 7.59
C MET A 157 -4.39 -3.37 9.01
N GLY A 158 -4.05 -4.33 9.87
CA GLY A 158 -4.60 -4.46 11.22
C GLY A 158 -5.99 -5.09 11.30
N ALA A 159 -6.60 -5.43 10.15
CA ALA A 159 -7.91 -6.05 10.08
C ALA A 159 -7.99 -7.07 8.94
N GLY A 160 -8.53 -8.25 9.22
CA GLY A 160 -8.76 -9.31 8.24
C GLY A 160 -9.98 -9.05 7.33
N LEU A 161 -10.35 -10.07 6.59
CA LEU A 161 -11.55 -10.20 5.78
C LEU A 161 -12.79 -10.33 6.66
N PRO A 162 -13.96 -9.92 6.16
CA PRO A 162 -15.22 -10.17 6.85
C PRO A 162 -15.48 -11.68 7.02
N ASN A 163 -16.40 -12.03 7.91
CA ASN A 163 -16.75 -13.44 8.19
C ASN A 163 -17.33 -14.22 6.99
N ARG A 164 -17.81 -13.52 5.96
CA ARG A 164 -18.27 -14.13 4.71
C ARG A 164 -17.11 -14.28 3.73
N GLU A 165 -17.15 -15.32 2.90
CA GLU A 165 -16.25 -15.41 1.75
C GLU A 165 -16.33 -14.12 0.92
N LYS A 166 -15.18 -13.68 0.43
CA LYS A 166 -15.08 -12.50 -0.43
C LYS A 166 -14.66 -12.94 -1.82
N VAL A 167 -15.52 -12.66 -2.77
CA VAL A 167 -15.28 -12.84 -4.21
C VAL A 167 -14.86 -11.49 -4.79
N PHE A 168 -13.84 -11.53 -5.65
CA PHE A 168 -13.29 -10.41 -6.39
C PHE A 168 -13.32 -10.77 -7.88
N ASP A 169 -14.23 -10.19 -8.65
CA ASP A 169 -14.30 -10.46 -10.08
C ASP A 169 -13.07 -9.88 -10.80
N LEU A 170 -12.39 -10.68 -11.64
CA LEU A 170 -11.17 -10.27 -12.30
C LEU A 170 -11.36 -9.07 -13.22
N LYS A 171 -12.53 -8.96 -13.88
CA LYS A 171 -12.90 -7.79 -14.68
C LYS A 171 -12.85 -6.46 -13.92
N ASN A 172 -13.03 -6.51 -12.59
CA ASN A 172 -12.94 -5.34 -11.71
C ASN A 172 -11.52 -5.14 -11.16
N ILE A 173 -10.67 -6.17 -11.15
CA ILE A 173 -9.29 -6.10 -10.65
C ILE A 173 -8.31 -5.67 -11.74
N HIS A 174 -8.42 -6.20 -12.96
CA HIS A 174 -7.46 -5.94 -14.05
C HIS A 174 -7.25 -4.43 -14.34
N PRO A 175 -8.32 -3.59 -14.37
CA PRO A 175 -8.15 -2.14 -14.54
C PRO A 175 -7.47 -1.44 -13.35
N GLN A 176 -7.27 -2.14 -12.22
CA GLN A 176 -6.58 -1.62 -11.02
C GLN A 176 -5.12 -2.06 -10.95
N ILE A 177 -4.61 -2.80 -11.94
CA ILE A 177 -3.20 -3.18 -12.06
C ILE A 177 -2.61 -2.39 -13.22
N LEU A 178 -1.54 -1.60 -13.03
CA LEU A 178 -1.04 -0.68 -14.06
C LEU A 178 -0.83 -1.34 -15.43
N GLN A 179 -0.13 -2.48 -15.48
CA GLN A 179 0.11 -3.21 -16.72
C GLN A 179 -1.21 -3.76 -17.30
N GLY A 180 -2.07 -4.32 -16.45
CA GLY A 180 -3.39 -4.82 -16.83
C GLY A 180 -4.29 -3.72 -17.39
N HIS A 181 -4.29 -2.55 -16.78
CA HIS A 181 -5.03 -1.36 -17.20
C HIS A 181 -4.55 -0.84 -18.55
N ARG A 182 -3.24 -0.75 -18.76
CA ARG A 182 -2.68 -0.30 -20.05
C ARG A 182 -3.05 -1.26 -21.18
N LEU A 183 -2.96 -2.57 -20.93
CA LEU A 183 -3.39 -3.58 -21.90
C LEU A 183 -4.90 -3.48 -22.16
N TRP A 184 -5.70 -3.41 -21.10
CA TRP A 184 -7.15 -3.24 -21.19
C TRP A 184 -7.54 -1.98 -21.96
N ALA A 185 -6.89 -0.85 -21.66
CA ALA A 185 -7.14 0.43 -22.31
C ALA A 185 -6.79 0.41 -23.80
N SER A 186 -5.66 -0.23 -24.14
CA SER A 186 -5.28 -0.47 -25.54
C SER A 186 -6.30 -1.35 -26.26
N ALA A 187 -6.76 -2.43 -25.64
CA ALA A 187 -7.71 -3.36 -26.26
C ALA A 187 -9.11 -2.75 -26.45
N HIS A 188 -9.55 -1.90 -25.53
CA HIS A 188 -10.88 -1.28 -25.54
C HIS A 188 -10.89 0.15 -26.10
N SER A 189 -9.76 0.62 -26.66
CA SER A 189 -9.61 1.99 -27.16
C SER A 189 -10.06 3.05 -26.16
N CYS A 190 -9.75 2.86 -24.88
CA CYS A 190 -10.13 3.77 -23.81
C CYS A 190 -8.92 4.45 -23.15
N GLN A 191 -9.15 5.51 -22.38
CA GLN A 191 -8.08 6.31 -21.80
C GLN A 191 -7.41 5.65 -20.58
N GLU A 192 -6.10 5.86 -20.43
CA GLU A 192 -5.36 5.51 -19.21
C GLU A 192 -5.93 6.29 -18.01
N ARG A 193 -6.02 5.63 -16.84
CA ARG A 193 -6.59 6.20 -15.62
C ARG A 193 -5.61 6.23 -14.44
N PHE A 194 -4.40 5.71 -14.65
CA PHE A 194 -3.33 5.79 -13.66
C PHE A 194 -2.67 7.15 -13.72
N VAL A 195 -2.75 7.88 -12.61
CA VAL A 195 -2.07 9.16 -12.43
C VAL A 195 -1.04 8.99 -11.33
N GLU A 196 0.20 9.38 -11.61
CA GLU A 196 1.28 9.34 -10.64
C GLU A 196 1.06 10.36 -9.52
N ILE A 197 1.22 9.92 -8.28
CA ILE A 197 1.39 10.83 -7.14
C ILE A 197 2.87 11.19 -7.12
N GLU A 198 3.19 12.42 -7.51
CA GLU A 198 4.57 12.93 -7.53
C GLU A 198 5.14 12.96 -6.11
N ARG A 199 4.39 13.51 -5.15
CA ARG A 199 4.87 13.67 -3.78
C ARG A 199 3.72 13.68 -2.79
N ILE A 200 3.94 13.06 -1.63
CA ILE A 200 3.06 13.19 -0.47
C ILE A 200 3.82 13.94 0.61
N ASP A 201 3.28 15.08 1.04
CA ASP A 201 3.88 15.92 2.07
C ASP A 201 3.12 15.76 3.39
N PHE A 202 3.86 15.62 4.49
CA PHE A 202 3.35 15.92 5.82
C PHE A 202 3.46 17.42 6.03
N MET A 203 2.34 18.13 6.11
CA MET A 203 2.30 19.55 6.42
C MET A 203 2.05 19.74 7.92
N GLN A 204 2.62 20.80 8.48
CA GLN A 204 2.48 21.19 9.87
C GLN A 204 2.15 22.68 9.98
N ASP A 205 1.07 22.97 10.70
CA ASP A 205 0.82 24.27 11.30
C ASP A 205 1.25 24.21 12.78
N ALA A 206 2.36 24.87 13.10
CA ALA A 206 2.90 24.88 14.45
C ALA A 206 2.11 25.79 15.41
N GLY A 207 1.44 26.81 14.89
CA GLY A 207 0.64 27.75 15.69
C GLY A 207 -0.65 27.09 16.16
N GLU A 208 -1.37 26.44 15.24
CA GLU A 208 -2.61 25.72 15.52
C GLU A 208 -2.37 24.30 16.06
N LYS A 209 -1.11 23.83 16.06
CA LYS A 209 -0.70 22.47 16.41
C LYS A 209 -1.46 21.37 15.64
N LYS A 210 -1.49 21.53 14.31
CA LYS A 210 -2.15 20.61 13.38
C LYS A 210 -1.16 20.03 12.38
N ILE A 211 -1.42 18.79 11.95
CA ILE A 211 -0.74 18.14 10.84
C ILE A 211 -1.75 17.62 9.82
N CYS A 212 -1.39 17.65 8.54
CA CYS A 212 -2.23 17.09 7.47
C CYS A 212 -1.37 16.49 6.35
N LEU A 213 -1.98 15.63 5.53
CA LEU A 213 -1.39 15.16 4.28
C LEU A 213 -1.74 16.08 3.11
N VAL A 214 -0.74 16.36 2.26
CA VAL A 214 -0.95 16.97 0.95
C VAL A 214 -0.44 16.02 -0.14
N LEU A 215 -1.33 15.68 -1.06
CA LEU A 215 -1.00 14.91 -2.26
C LEU A 215 -0.69 15.88 -3.40
N ASN A 216 0.46 15.69 -4.05
CA ASN A 216 0.90 16.50 -5.17
C ASN A 216 0.85 15.67 -6.45
N PHE A 217 0.25 16.24 -7.50
CA PHE A 217 0.14 15.65 -8.83
C PHE A 217 0.57 16.67 -9.87
N TYR A 218 1.22 16.25 -10.94
CA TYR A 218 1.48 17.16 -12.05
C TYR A 218 0.19 17.46 -12.83
N ALA A 219 -0.03 18.73 -13.16
CA ALA A 219 -1.24 19.20 -13.82
C ALA A 219 -1.38 18.70 -15.27
N ASP A 220 -0.26 18.57 -15.96
CA ASP A 220 -0.18 18.10 -17.34
C ASP A 220 -0.48 16.59 -17.46
N ASP A 221 -0.17 15.77 -16.44
CA ASP A 221 -0.56 14.35 -16.43
C ASP A 221 -2.08 14.20 -16.41
N LEU A 222 -2.78 14.97 -15.58
CA LEU A 222 -4.24 15.00 -15.59
C LEU A 222 -4.79 15.47 -16.95
N THR A 223 -4.14 16.47 -17.54
CA THR A 223 -4.54 17.03 -18.85
C THR A 223 -4.36 16.00 -19.96
N ARG A 224 -3.21 15.32 -19.99
CA ARG A 224 -2.87 14.26 -20.95
C ARG A 224 -3.88 13.13 -20.95
N PHE A 225 -4.38 12.75 -19.77
CA PHE A 225 -5.36 11.68 -19.64
C PHE A 225 -6.82 12.16 -19.66
N GLY A 226 -7.09 13.47 -19.82
CA GLY A 226 -8.45 14.02 -19.79
C GLY A 226 -9.16 13.85 -18.43
N ILE A 227 -8.38 13.78 -17.34
CA ILE A 227 -8.88 13.56 -15.97
C ILE A 227 -9.06 14.92 -15.29
N SER A 228 -10.28 15.26 -14.93
CA SER A 228 -10.54 16.46 -14.13
C SER A 228 -10.15 16.23 -12.66
N ARG A 229 -9.86 17.31 -11.93
CA ARG A 229 -9.56 17.25 -10.49
C ARG A 229 -10.70 16.59 -9.69
N LYS A 230 -11.95 16.81 -10.11
CA LYS A 230 -13.13 16.19 -9.51
C LYS A 230 -13.12 14.67 -9.75
N ARG A 231 -12.90 14.24 -11.00
CA ARG A 231 -12.80 12.82 -11.35
C ARG A 231 -11.64 12.12 -10.63
N LEU A 232 -10.48 12.77 -10.49
CA LEU A 232 -9.36 12.24 -9.71
C LEU A 232 -9.79 11.92 -8.26
N LEU A 233 -10.51 12.85 -7.62
CA LEU A 233 -11.00 12.65 -6.26
C LEU A 233 -12.04 11.53 -6.17
N GLU A 234 -13.02 11.52 -7.08
CA GLU A 234 -14.13 10.54 -7.07
C GLU A 234 -13.64 9.13 -7.45
N GLU A 235 -12.97 8.97 -8.60
CA GLU A 235 -12.51 7.68 -9.10
C GLU A 235 -11.30 7.13 -8.32
N GLY A 236 -10.46 8.01 -7.74
CA GLY A 236 -9.35 7.61 -6.86
C GLY A 236 -9.78 7.22 -5.44
N GLY A 237 -11.06 7.34 -5.10
CA GLY A 237 -11.56 7.10 -3.75
C GLY A 237 -10.94 8.05 -2.72
N LEU A 238 -10.66 9.29 -3.13
CA LEU A 238 -10.10 10.37 -2.30
C LEU A 238 -11.16 11.41 -1.94
N ALA A 239 -12.32 11.39 -2.59
CA ALA A 239 -13.45 12.24 -2.29
C ALA A 239 -13.87 12.09 -0.81
N GLY A 240 -14.20 13.22 -0.16
CA GLY A 240 -14.47 13.28 1.28
C GLY A 240 -13.21 13.38 2.13
N ALA A 241 -12.19 12.55 1.86
CA ALA A 241 -10.93 12.55 2.61
C ALA A 241 -9.96 13.66 2.18
N PHE A 242 -10.01 14.10 0.92
CA PHE A 242 -9.16 15.16 0.36
C PHE A 242 -9.98 16.16 -0.45
N HIS A 243 -9.45 17.37 -0.58
CA HIS A 243 -10.02 18.41 -1.42
C HIS A 243 -8.93 19.21 -2.14
N ASN A 244 -9.26 19.72 -3.33
CA ASN A 244 -8.34 20.50 -4.14
C ASN A 244 -8.09 21.89 -3.53
N VAL A 245 -6.84 22.29 -3.44
CA VAL A 245 -6.41 23.61 -2.93
C VAL A 245 -5.60 24.37 -3.98
N LYS A 246 -5.47 25.68 -3.79
CA LYS A 246 -4.68 26.53 -4.68
C LYS A 246 -3.21 26.15 -4.56
N SER A 247 -2.54 26.08 -5.70
CA SER A 247 -1.11 25.83 -5.77
C SER A 247 -0.52 26.68 -6.89
N SER A 248 0.63 27.29 -6.59
CA SER A 248 1.52 27.93 -7.54
C SER A 248 2.89 27.24 -7.60
N GLU A 249 3.02 26.08 -6.96
CA GLU A 249 4.28 25.33 -6.93
C GLU A 249 4.55 24.72 -8.32
N VAL A 250 5.74 24.98 -8.84
CA VAL A 250 6.24 24.42 -10.09
C VAL A 250 7.48 23.60 -9.77
N LYS A 251 7.55 22.38 -10.30
CA LYS A 251 8.69 21.49 -10.17
C LYS A 251 9.05 20.97 -11.56
N ASP A 252 10.32 21.06 -11.94
CA ASP A 252 10.79 20.64 -13.27
C ASP A 252 9.96 21.26 -14.40
N ASP A 253 9.66 22.56 -14.30
CA ASP A 253 8.82 23.36 -15.20
C ASP A 253 7.35 22.91 -15.33
N ARG A 254 6.90 22.01 -14.45
CA ARG A 254 5.53 21.47 -14.44
C ARG A 254 4.77 21.93 -13.18
N LEU A 255 3.54 22.39 -13.36
CA LEU A 255 2.67 22.84 -12.26
C LEU A 255 2.23 21.65 -11.39
N LEU A 256 2.40 21.76 -10.08
CA LEU A 256 1.85 20.83 -9.11
C LEU A 256 0.46 21.24 -8.65
N LEU A 257 -0.52 20.37 -8.88
CA LEU A 257 -1.83 20.43 -8.25
C LEU A 257 -1.74 19.81 -6.86
N LYS A 258 -2.40 20.46 -5.89
CA LYS A 258 -2.38 20.05 -4.49
C LYS A 258 -3.77 19.62 -4.02
N PHE A 259 -3.81 18.46 -3.38
CA PHE A 259 -5.00 17.94 -2.73
C PHE A 259 -4.70 17.75 -1.26
N GLU A 260 -5.35 18.55 -0.43
CA GLU A 260 -5.11 18.59 1.00
C GLU A 260 -6.15 17.74 1.74
N GLN A 261 -5.71 17.02 2.77
CA GLN A 261 -6.59 16.23 3.63
C GLN A 261 -7.69 17.11 4.23
N SER A 262 -8.93 16.66 4.14
CA SER A 262 -10.10 17.43 4.57
C SER A 262 -10.11 17.71 6.07
N GLN A 263 -9.70 16.73 6.88
CA GLN A 263 -9.59 16.86 8.34
C GLN A 263 -8.12 16.78 8.75
N PRO A 264 -7.51 17.87 9.26
CA PRO A 264 -6.18 17.80 9.86
C PRO A 264 -6.26 17.10 11.23
N LEU A 265 -5.13 16.58 11.68
CA LEU A 265 -4.99 15.92 12.98
C LEU A 265 -4.32 16.87 13.98
N ASP A 266 -4.93 17.05 15.15
CA ASP A 266 -4.35 17.83 16.24
C ASP A 266 -3.24 17.06 16.97
N TYR A 267 -2.25 17.78 17.47
CA TYR A 267 -1.21 17.23 18.35
C TYR A 267 -0.94 18.14 19.55
N THR A 268 -0.64 17.56 20.71
CA THR A 268 -0.28 18.33 21.92
C THR A 268 1.22 18.39 22.15
N GLY A 269 1.91 17.28 21.88
CA GLY A 269 3.36 17.09 22.01
C GLY A 269 4.11 17.34 20.70
N ARG A 270 4.83 16.33 20.21
CA ARG A 270 5.51 16.43 18.91
C ARG A 270 4.59 15.94 17.79
N PRO A 271 4.60 16.60 16.63
CA PRO A 271 3.84 16.12 15.47
C PRO A 271 4.24 14.71 15.03
N SER A 272 5.52 14.32 15.23
CA SER A 272 6.02 12.97 14.92
C SER A 272 5.28 11.85 15.65
N ASP A 273 4.75 12.13 16.85
CA ASP A 273 4.05 11.15 17.67
C ASP A 273 2.64 10.83 17.11
N ARG A 274 2.16 11.58 16.12
CA ARG A 274 0.83 11.43 15.51
C ARG A 274 0.88 11.02 14.03
N LEU A 275 2.07 10.78 13.46
CA LEU A 275 2.22 10.45 12.04
C LEU A 275 1.58 9.11 11.64
N GLU A 276 1.65 8.09 12.50
CA GLU A 276 0.98 6.81 12.23
C GLU A 276 -0.55 6.96 12.18
N ASP A 277 -1.13 7.73 13.10
CA ASP A 277 -2.56 8.03 13.13
C ASP A 277 -2.99 8.76 11.87
N LEU A 278 -2.21 9.79 11.48
CA LEU A 278 -2.47 10.61 10.31
C LEU A 278 -2.52 9.78 9.01
N ILE A 279 -1.67 8.76 8.89
CA ILE A 279 -1.66 7.85 7.73
C ILE A 279 -2.85 6.88 7.77
N ARG A 280 -3.29 6.45 8.95
CA ARG A 280 -4.39 5.48 9.11
C ARG A 280 -5.77 6.09 8.87
N GLU A 281 -6.01 7.34 9.30
CA GLU A 281 -7.34 7.96 9.23
C GLU A 281 -7.98 7.99 7.81
N PRO A 282 -7.26 8.40 6.74
CA PRO A 282 -7.83 8.39 5.38
C PRO A 282 -8.29 7.00 4.90
N LEU A 283 -7.78 5.93 5.51
CA LEU A 283 -8.10 4.54 5.15
C LEU A 283 -9.32 4.01 5.91
N ASN A 284 -9.57 4.50 7.13
CA ASN A 284 -10.67 4.04 7.98
C ASN A 284 -12.05 4.60 7.58
N ASN A 285 -12.09 5.72 6.83
CA ASN A 285 -13.32 6.23 6.22
C ASN A 285 -13.82 5.38 5.02
N ARG A 286 -13.22 4.20 4.81
CA ARG A 286 -13.67 3.19 3.85
C ARG A 286 -14.32 2.02 4.62
N ALA A 287 -15.53 2.25 5.11
CA ALA A 287 -16.45 1.19 5.55
C ALA A 287 -17.56 1.02 4.51
#